data_AF-A0A4V0HZX6-F1
#
_entry.id   AF-A0A4V0HZX6-F1
#
_cell.length_a   1.000
_cell.length_b   1.000
_cell.length_c   1.000
_cell.angle_alpha   90.00
_cell.angle_beta   90.00
_cell.angle_gamma   90.00
#
_symmetry.space_group_name_H-M   'P 1'
#
loop_
_entity.id
_entity.type
_entity.pdbx_description
1 polymer ?
#
loop_
_entity_poly.entity_id
_entity_poly.type
_entity_poly.pdbx_seq_one_letter_code
_entity_poly.pdbx_strand_id
1 'polypeptide(L)'
;MTTEDALVRAILDSPEEDGPRLAYADYLDETPSPKRRARAEFIRLQVGFSKGAAFDRELLARESAALRKFGSAWLPRWGRREVGPAYTIGYMVFVTRVGGGEMNFSFKRGFVNSCTAQIGEGMGLVPEGVGEFVRDTLAAHPVEKFFIYWAGSMVLSVHVAHGPGGWTGETKRDRCRGLVGPVGTRREFVSALVEAATEAASAVRPPAGFAF
;
A
#
# COMPACT_ATOMS: atom_id res chain seq x y z
N MET A 1 3.56 -4.78 -22.80
CA MET A 1 4.23 -4.35 -21.56
C MET A 1 4.94 -3.04 -21.87
N THR A 2 4.60 -1.97 -21.16
CA THR A 2 5.24 -0.66 -21.33
C THR A 2 6.53 -0.56 -20.52
N THR A 3 7.37 0.45 -20.79
CA THR A 3 8.56 0.74 -19.97
C THR A 3 8.19 1.01 -18.51
N GLU A 4 7.07 1.72 -18.29
CA GLU A 4 6.50 1.95 -16.95
C GLU A 4 6.21 0.63 -16.24
N ASP A 5 5.51 -0.30 -16.90
CA ASP A 5 5.16 -1.60 -16.32
C ASP A 5 6.41 -2.41 -15.96
N ALA A 6 7.45 -2.38 -16.79
CA ALA A 6 8.70 -3.09 -16.54
C ALA A 6 9.45 -2.54 -15.32
N LEU A 7 9.49 -1.21 -15.17
CA LEU A 7 10.12 -0.55 -14.02
C LEU A 7 9.34 -0.81 -12.73
N VAL A 8 8.00 -0.73 -12.76
CA VAL A 8 7.17 -1.09 -11.61
C VAL A 8 7.38 -2.55 -11.24
N ARG A 9 7.43 -3.47 -12.21
CA ARG A 9 7.69 -4.88 -11.95
C ARG A 9 9.05 -5.12 -11.27
N ALA A 10 10.12 -4.47 -11.74
CA ALA A 10 11.43 -4.57 -11.10
C ALA A 10 11.41 -4.08 -9.63
N ILE A 11 10.60 -3.07 -9.32
CA ILE A 11 10.43 -2.56 -7.94
C ILE A 11 9.67 -3.57 -7.05
N LEU A 12 8.72 -4.30 -7.62
CA LEU A 12 7.97 -5.35 -6.91
C LEU A 12 8.83 -6.62 -6.70
N ASP A 13 9.67 -6.96 -7.68
CA ASP A 13 10.57 -8.11 -7.62
C ASP A 13 11.70 -7.89 -6.58
N SER A 14 12.18 -6.64 -6.44
CA SER A 14 13.25 -6.26 -5.49
C SER A 14 12.88 -5.00 -4.67
N PRO A 15 11.97 -5.11 -3.67
CA PRO A 15 11.44 -3.96 -2.94
C PRO A 15 12.42 -3.29 -1.97
N GLU A 16 13.52 -3.95 -1.62
CA GLU A 16 14.60 -3.39 -0.81
C GLU A 16 15.60 -2.56 -1.63
N GLU A 17 15.65 -2.74 -2.95
CA GLU A 17 16.60 -2.06 -3.82
C GLU A 17 16.14 -0.66 -4.22
N ASP A 18 17.03 0.32 -4.09
CA ASP A 18 16.72 1.70 -4.51
C ASP A 18 16.96 1.92 -6.02
N GLY A 19 17.74 1.06 -6.67
CA GLY A 19 18.10 1.18 -8.10
C GLY A 19 16.88 1.26 -9.02
N PRO A 20 15.98 0.26 -9.00
CA PRO A 20 14.75 0.29 -9.80
C PRO A 20 13.86 1.50 -9.51
N ARG A 21 13.83 1.98 -8.26
CA ARG A 21 13.04 3.15 -7.85
C ARG A 21 13.58 4.44 -8.43
N LEU A 22 14.91 4.60 -8.44
CA LEU A 22 15.56 5.77 -9.03
C LEU A 22 15.40 5.79 -10.55
N ALA A 23 15.55 4.63 -11.21
CA ALA A 23 15.26 4.52 -12.65
C ALA A 23 13.80 4.86 -12.99
N TYR A 24 12.84 4.43 -12.15
CA TYR A 24 11.44 4.84 -12.28
C TYR A 24 11.23 6.34 -12.05
N ALA A 25 11.93 6.94 -11.10
CA ALA A 25 11.89 8.38 -10.89
C ALA A 25 12.40 9.15 -12.13
N ASP A 26 13.48 8.69 -12.75
CA ASP A 26 14.03 9.29 -13.97
C ASP A 26 13.01 9.23 -15.13
N TYR A 27 12.41 8.05 -15.35
CA TYR A 27 11.33 7.87 -16.32
C TYR A 27 10.11 8.77 -16.07
N LEU A 28 9.72 8.97 -14.80
CA LEU A 28 8.62 9.86 -14.44
C LEU A 28 8.95 11.34 -14.72
N ASP A 29 10.22 11.73 -14.59
CA ASP A 29 10.68 13.10 -14.77
C ASP A 29 10.73 13.51 -16.25
N GLU A 30 11.05 12.55 -17.12
CA GLU A 30 11.04 12.70 -18.59
C GLU A 30 9.62 12.93 -19.15
N THR A 31 8.58 12.55 -18.41
CA THR A 31 7.19 12.73 -18.85
C THR A 31 6.68 14.13 -18.48
N PRO A 32 6.08 14.91 -19.42
CA PRO A 32 5.59 16.26 -19.13
C PRO A 32 4.29 16.25 -18.32
N SER A 33 4.37 15.89 -17.04
CA SER A 33 3.24 15.87 -16.12
C SER A 33 3.65 16.31 -14.72
N PRO A 34 3.06 17.40 -14.16
CA PRO A 34 3.41 17.89 -12.82
C PRO A 34 3.29 16.82 -11.73
N LYS A 35 2.27 15.97 -11.80
CA LYS A 35 2.06 14.86 -10.85
C LYS A 35 3.12 13.76 -10.95
N ARG A 36 3.70 13.53 -12.14
CA ARG A 36 4.75 12.52 -12.35
C ARG A 36 6.09 13.05 -11.88
N ARG A 37 6.45 14.29 -12.23
CA ARG A 37 7.65 14.97 -11.71
C ARG A 37 7.64 15.09 -10.19
N ALA A 38 6.51 15.45 -9.59
CA ALA A 38 6.37 15.48 -8.14
C ALA A 38 6.57 14.10 -7.50
N ARG A 39 6.14 13.02 -8.16
CA ARG A 39 6.37 11.65 -7.69
C ARG A 39 7.84 11.25 -7.83
N ALA A 40 8.51 11.65 -8.91
CA ALA A 40 9.95 11.44 -9.10
C ALA A 40 10.77 12.10 -7.99
N GLU A 41 10.50 13.38 -7.70
CA GLU A 41 11.10 14.11 -6.59
C GLU A 41 10.84 13.41 -5.26
N PHE A 42 9.59 13.05 -4.98
CA PHE A 42 9.19 12.35 -3.75
C PHE A 42 9.94 11.02 -3.57
N ILE A 43 10.09 10.21 -4.63
CA ILE A 43 10.89 8.98 -4.61
C ILE A 43 12.33 9.29 -4.20
N ARG A 44 12.98 10.26 -4.86
CA ARG A 44 14.39 10.62 -4.61
C ARG A 44 14.60 11.10 -3.17
N LEU A 45 13.68 11.93 -2.64
CA LEU A 45 13.72 12.39 -1.25
C LEU A 45 13.65 11.21 -0.27
N GLN A 46 12.66 10.31 -0.43
CA GLN A 46 12.50 9.17 0.47
C GLN A 46 13.65 8.15 0.40
N VAL A 47 14.23 7.94 -0.78
CA VAL A 47 15.46 7.15 -0.95
C VAL A 47 16.64 7.82 -0.24
N GLY A 48 16.80 9.14 -0.40
CA GLY A 48 17.83 9.92 0.31
C GLY A 48 17.71 9.81 1.83
N PHE A 49 16.50 10.00 2.37
CA PHE A 49 16.23 9.83 3.80
C PHE A 49 16.52 8.40 4.28
N SER A 50 16.17 7.38 3.48
CA SER A 50 16.45 5.98 3.81
C SER A 50 17.96 5.67 3.89
N LYS A 51 18.79 6.43 3.18
CA LYS A 51 20.26 6.30 3.18
C LYS A 51 20.94 7.14 4.27
N GLY A 52 20.18 7.74 5.19
CA GLY A 52 20.72 8.53 6.29
C GLY A 52 21.13 9.95 5.88
N ALA A 53 20.51 10.52 4.84
CA ALA A 53 20.65 11.95 4.58
C ALA A 53 20.34 12.76 5.85
N ALA A 54 21.10 13.81 6.09
CA ALA A 54 20.93 14.66 7.27
C ALA A 54 19.48 15.18 7.34
N PHE A 55 18.97 15.30 8.56
CA PHE A 55 17.66 15.86 8.80
C PHE A 55 17.62 17.30 8.27
N ASP A 56 16.85 17.51 7.21
CA ASP A 56 16.67 18.81 6.56
C ASP A 56 15.17 19.14 6.55
N ARG A 57 14.82 20.23 7.26
CA ARG A 57 13.43 20.69 7.37
C ARG A 57 12.85 21.11 6.02
N GLU A 58 13.66 21.64 5.11
CA GLU A 58 13.21 22.06 3.80
C GLU A 58 12.86 20.84 2.93
N LEU A 59 13.71 19.81 2.96
CA LEU A 59 13.45 18.57 2.23
C LEU A 59 12.18 17.87 2.75
N LEU A 60 11.97 17.84 4.07
CA LEU A 60 10.74 17.30 4.67
C LEU A 60 9.50 18.13 4.32
N ALA A 61 9.63 19.45 4.23
CA ALA A 61 8.54 20.32 3.80
C ALA A 61 8.18 20.08 2.33
N ARG A 62 9.17 19.89 1.46
CA ARG A 62 8.98 19.55 0.04
C ARG A 62 8.34 18.18 -0.14
N GLU A 63 8.84 17.17 0.57
CA GLU A 63 8.24 15.83 0.60
C GLU A 63 6.76 15.93 1.01
N SER A 64 6.49 16.62 2.12
CA SER A 64 5.14 16.82 2.64
C SER A 64 4.23 17.56 1.67
N ALA A 65 4.73 18.60 1.00
CA ALA A 65 3.97 19.37 0.03
C ALA A 65 3.63 18.54 -1.22
N ALA A 66 4.58 17.77 -1.74
CA ALA A 66 4.36 16.86 -2.86
C ALA A 66 3.29 15.83 -2.53
N LEU A 67 3.40 15.22 -1.34
CA LEU A 67 2.47 14.23 -0.85
C LEU A 67 1.06 14.83 -0.69
N ARG A 68 0.89 15.92 0.07
CA ARG A 68 -0.42 16.58 0.23
C ARG A 68 -1.08 16.96 -1.09
N LYS A 69 -0.30 17.44 -2.07
CA LYS A 69 -0.82 17.94 -3.34
C LYS A 69 -1.15 16.84 -4.35
N PHE A 70 -0.34 15.78 -4.41
CA PHE A 70 -0.39 14.79 -5.50
C PHE A 70 -0.54 13.34 -5.05
N GLY A 71 -0.40 13.04 -3.76
CA GLY A 71 -0.35 11.65 -3.28
C GLY A 71 -1.60 10.84 -3.58
N SER A 72 -2.79 11.45 -3.55
CA SER A 72 -4.03 10.79 -3.99
C SER A 72 -3.97 10.32 -5.45
N ALA A 73 -3.27 11.05 -6.33
CA ALA A 73 -3.09 10.66 -7.73
C ALA A 73 -2.11 9.49 -7.92
N TRP A 74 -1.34 9.14 -6.89
CA TRP A 74 -0.40 8.02 -6.88
C TRP A 74 -1.01 6.73 -6.32
N LEU A 75 -2.19 6.83 -5.69
CA LEU A 75 -2.95 5.69 -5.22
C LEU A 75 -3.64 4.95 -6.38
N PRO A 76 -4.00 3.66 -6.18
CA PRO A 76 -4.89 2.93 -7.08
C PRO A 76 -6.21 3.68 -7.30
N ARG A 77 -6.93 3.36 -8.38
CA ARG A 77 -8.18 4.07 -8.79
C ARG A 77 -9.18 4.30 -7.64
N TRP A 78 -9.29 3.35 -6.73
CA TRP A 78 -10.18 3.39 -5.55
C TRP A 78 -9.75 4.45 -4.54
N GLY A 79 -8.45 4.55 -4.28
CA GLY A 79 -7.86 5.54 -3.38
C GLY A 79 -7.81 6.94 -3.97
N ARG A 80 -8.42 7.22 -5.14
CA ARG A 80 -8.50 8.58 -5.71
C ARG A 80 -9.75 9.34 -5.27
N ARG A 81 -10.74 8.65 -4.70
CA ARG A 81 -11.99 9.26 -4.21
C ARG A 81 -11.79 9.71 -2.75
N GLU A 82 -12.17 10.95 -2.47
CA GLU A 82 -12.27 11.52 -1.11
C GLU A 82 -11.04 11.32 -0.23
N VAL A 83 -9.87 11.74 -0.74
CA VAL A 83 -8.62 11.66 0.02
C VAL A 83 -8.33 12.98 0.71
N GLY A 84 -8.21 12.94 2.04
CA GLY A 84 -7.62 14.02 2.84
C GLY A 84 -6.26 13.60 3.40
N PRO A 85 -5.25 14.49 3.45
CA PRO A 85 -4.04 14.21 4.21
C PRO A 85 -4.39 14.17 5.71
N ALA A 86 -4.03 13.09 6.38
CA ALA A 86 -4.07 12.98 7.83
C ALA A 86 -2.64 12.84 8.39
N TYR A 87 -2.42 13.40 9.56
CA TYR A 87 -1.18 13.21 10.31
C TYR A 87 -1.45 12.24 11.44
N THR A 88 -0.79 11.09 11.42
CA THR A 88 -0.85 10.12 12.51
C THR A 88 0.57 9.79 12.94
N ILE A 89 0.91 10.17 14.18
CA ILE A 89 2.12 9.72 14.90
C ILE A 89 3.39 9.80 14.03
N GLY A 90 3.75 11.00 13.57
CA GLY A 90 5.02 11.24 12.86
C GLY A 90 5.09 10.81 11.40
N TYR A 91 4.02 10.21 10.84
CA TYR A 91 3.94 9.86 9.42
C TYR A 91 2.75 10.56 8.77
N MET A 92 2.94 11.00 7.52
CA MET A 92 1.81 11.44 6.71
C MET A 92 1.08 10.21 6.17
N VAL A 93 -0.22 10.16 6.46
CA VAL A 93 -1.10 9.08 6.05
C VAL A 93 -2.20 9.67 5.17
N PHE A 94 -2.60 8.98 4.12
CA PHE A 94 -3.81 9.37 3.40
C PHE A 94 -4.99 8.63 3.96
N VAL A 95 -6.01 9.39 4.35
CA VAL A 95 -7.32 8.84 4.70
C VAL A 95 -8.23 8.97 3.49
N THR A 96 -8.73 7.84 2.99
CA THR A 96 -9.87 7.81 2.07
C THR A 96 -11.05 7.18 2.77
N ARG A 97 -12.25 7.71 2.51
CA ARG A 97 -13.49 7.07 2.92
C ARG A 97 -14.00 6.18 1.81
N VAL A 98 -14.12 4.89 2.11
CA VAL A 98 -14.68 3.90 1.18
C VAL A 98 -15.85 3.21 1.87
N GLY A 99 -17.06 3.46 1.37
CA GLY A 99 -18.29 2.82 1.84
C GLY A 99 -18.70 3.12 3.28
N GLY A 100 -18.09 4.09 3.96
CA GLY A 100 -18.30 4.37 5.39
C GLY A 100 -17.16 3.90 6.30
N GLY A 101 -16.11 3.29 5.74
CA GLY A 101 -14.86 2.97 6.41
C GLY A 101 -13.75 3.97 6.09
N GLU A 102 -12.70 3.98 6.91
CA GLU A 102 -11.52 4.83 6.71
C GLU A 102 -10.33 3.97 6.31
N MET A 103 -9.68 4.30 5.20
CA MET A 103 -8.46 3.63 4.78
C MET A 103 -7.28 4.57 4.87
N ASN A 104 -6.20 4.09 5.46
CA ASN A 104 -5.01 4.80 5.82
C ASN A 104 -3.84 4.27 5.00
N PHE A 105 -3.18 5.10 4.20
CA PHE A 105 -2.01 4.71 3.41
C PHE A 105 -0.75 5.39 3.92
N SER A 106 0.31 4.61 4.15
CA SER A 106 1.65 5.15 4.35
C SER A 106 2.51 4.94 3.10
N PHE A 107 3.42 5.87 2.87
CA PHE A 107 4.37 5.79 1.76
C PHE A 107 5.79 5.56 2.27
N LYS A 108 6.53 4.67 1.60
CA LYS A 108 7.97 4.43 1.80
C LYS A 108 8.64 4.34 0.44
N ARG A 109 9.75 5.07 0.28
CA ARG A 109 10.53 5.14 -0.97
C ARG A 109 9.66 5.38 -2.22
N GLY A 110 8.60 6.19 -2.10
CA GLY A 110 7.75 6.61 -3.21
C GLY A 110 6.54 5.74 -3.54
N PHE A 111 6.30 4.68 -2.77
CA PHE A 111 5.20 3.73 -2.98
C PHE A 111 4.43 3.47 -1.69
N VAL A 112 3.20 2.98 -1.84
CA VAL A 112 2.40 2.53 -0.70
C VAL A 112 3.13 1.38 -0.01
N ASN A 113 3.50 1.58 1.25
CA ASN A 113 4.22 0.60 2.05
C ASN A 113 3.31 -0.11 3.05
N SER A 114 2.33 0.63 3.56
CA SER A 114 1.29 0.03 4.37
C SER A 114 -0.07 0.60 4.03
N CYS A 115 -1.07 -0.25 4.15
CA CYS A 115 -2.46 0.15 4.08
C CYS A 115 -3.19 -0.38 5.32
N THR A 116 -4.00 0.46 5.94
CA THR A 116 -4.81 0.10 7.09
C THR A 116 -6.26 0.45 6.78
N ALA A 117 -7.13 -0.56 6.72
CA ALA A 117 -8.58 -0.37 6.57
C ALA A 117 -9.26 -0.41 7.95
N GLN A 118 -10.08 0.60 8.26
CA GLN A 118 -10.90 0.65 9.46
C GLN A 118 -12.38 0.60 9.07
N ILE A 119 -13.05 -0.47 9.49
CA ILE A 119 -14.45 -0.80 9.19
C ILE A 119 -15.28 -0.51 10.45
N GLY A 120 -16.25 0.40 10.37
CA GLY A 120 -17.12 0.79 11.50
C GLY A 120 -18.22 -0.23 11.79
N GLU A 121 -18.74 -0.26 13.03
CA GLU A 121 -19.83 -1.17 13.47
C GLU A 121 -21.14 -1.00 12.70
N GLY A 122 -21.42 0.19 12.16
CA GLY A 122 -22.60 0.47 11.34
C GLY A 122 -22.50 -0.05 9.90
N MET A 123 -21.33 -0.53 9.47
CA MET A 123 -21.15 -1.13 8.15
C MET A 123 -21.48 -2.62 8.22
N GLY A 124 -22.77 -2.94 8.22
CA GLY A 124 -23.27 -4.33 8.15
C GLY A 124 -22.86 -5.07 6.88
N LEU A 125 -22.19 -4.39 5.94
CA LEU A 125 -21.64 -4.95 4.72
C LEU A 125 -20.21 -4.44 4.52
N VAL A 126 -19.35 -5.36 4.12
CA VAL A 126 -18.07 -5.06 3.50
C VAL A 126 -18.35 -4.13 2.32
N PRO A 127 -17.70 -2.96 2.21
CA PRO A 127 -17.85 -2.16 1.01
C PRO A 127 -17.56 -3.04 -0.20
N GLU A 128 -18.50 -3.13 -1.15
CA GLU A 128 -18.24 -3.81 -2.41
C GLU A 128 -16.93 -3.27 -3.00
N GLY A 129 -16.04 -4.19 -3.40
CA GLY A 129 -14.74 -3.83 -3.98
C GLY A 129 -13.54 -3.80 -3.02
N VAL A 130 -13.68 -4.07 -1.71
CA VAL A 130 -12.49 -4.17 -0.81
C VAL A 130 -11.50 -5.24 -1.30
N GLY A 131 -11.98 -6.39 -1.79
CA GLY A 131 -11.11 -7.44 -2.33
C GLY A 131 -10.38 -7.03 -3.61
N GLU A 132 -11.09 -6.38 -4.54
CA GLU A 132 -10.51 -5.81 -5.77
C GLU A 132 -9.51 -4.70 -5.45
N PHE A 133 -9.80 -3.89 -4.43
CA PHE A 133 -8.89 -2.88 -3.94
C PHE A 133 -7.59 -3.48 -3.38
N VAL A 134 -7.69 -4.51 -2.52
CA VAL A 134 -6.52 -5.19 -1.97
C VAL A 134 -5.68 -5.74 -3.12
N ARG A 135 -6.33 -6.42 -4.06
CA ARG A 135 -5.69 -6.96 -5.27
C ARG A 135 -4.98 -5.88 -6.09
N ASP A 136 -5.69 -4.79 -6.43
CA ASP A 136 -5.15 -3.66 -7.21
C ASP A 136 -3.98 -2.97 -6.50
N THR A 137 -4.06 -2.83 -5.18
CA THR A 137 -3.01 -2.18 -4.38
C THR A 137 -1.76 -3.05 -4.33
N LEU A 138 -1.92 -4.34 -4.04
CA LEU A 138 -0.81 -5.30 -3.99
C LEU A 138 -0.16 -5.53 -5.36
N ALA A 139 -0.94 -5.43 -6.44
CA ALA A 139 -0.41 -5.54 -7.80
C ALA A 139 0.40 -4.31 -8.24
N ALA A 140 0.15 -3.14 -7.65
CA ALA A 140 0.75 -1.87 -8.08
C ALA A 140 1.83 -1.33 -7.11
N HIS A 141 1.94 -1.89 -5.91
CA HIS A 141 2.81 -1.37 -4.85
C HIS A 141 3.49 -2.48 -4.04
N PRO A 142 4.76 -2.29 -3.64
CA PRO A 142 5.48 -3.18 -2.73
C PRO A 142 4.99 -2.97 -1.28
N VAL A 143 3.74 -3.32 -1.01
CA VAL A 143 3.13 -3.18 0.31
C VAL A 143 3.78 -4.18 1.26
N GLU A 144 4.42 -3.72 2.34
CA GLU A 144 5.00 -4.56 3.39
C GLU A 144 3.96 -5.00 4.43
N LYS A 145 2.94 -4.16 4.68
CA LYS A 145 1.98 -4.38 5.78
C LYS A 145 0.56 -4.01 5.37
N PHE A 146 -0.38 -4.91 5.61
CA PHE A 146 -1.80 -4.65 5.41
C PHE A 146 -2.57 -4.95 6.69
N PHE A 147 -3.28 -3.96 7.23
CA PHE A 147 -4.04 -4.11 8.47
C PHE A 147 -5.52 -3.89 8.21
N ILE A 148 -6.37 -4.68 8.87
CA ILE A 148 -7.81 -4.45 8.92
C ILE A 148 -8.26 -4.39 10.36
N TYR A 149 -8.91 -3.28 10.68
CA TYR A 149 -9.58 -3.04 11.94
C TYR A 149 -11.09 -3.08 11.69
N TRP A 150 -11.82 -3.71 12.61
CA TRP A 150 -13.27 -3.64 12.70
C TRP A 150 -13.60 -3.15 14.09
N ALA A 151 -14.40 -2.08 14.21
CA ALA A 151 -14.88 -1.58 15.51
C ALA A 151 -13.72 -1.23 16.47
N GLY A 152 -12.63 -0.68 15.93
CA GLY A 152 -11.44 -0.35 16.72
C GLY A 152 -10.59 -1.56 17.16
N SER A 153 -11.00 -2.79 16.84
CA SER A 153 -10.23 -3.99 17.10
C SER A 153 -9.53 -4.47 15.83
N MET A 154 -8.25 -4.81 15.92
CA MET A 154 -7.52 -5.43 14.80
C MET A 154 -8.12 -6.83 14.53
N VAL A 155 -8.60 -7.06 13.31
CA VAL A 155 -9.21 -8.33 12.90
C VAL A 155 -8.29 -9.12 11.99
N LEU A 156 -7.46 -8.42 11.21
CA LEU A 156 -6.51 -9.03 10.30
C LEU A 156 -5.23 -8.20 10.26
N SER A 157 -4.09 -8.88 10.38
CA SER A 157 -2.79 -8.34 9.98
C SER A 157 -2.22 -9.29 8.94
N VAL A 158 -1.91 -8.76 7.77
CA VAL A 158 -1.17 -9.45 6.72
C VAL A 158 0.19 -8.77 6.62
N HIS A 159 1.22 -9.50 7.04
CA HIS A 159 2.60 -9.11 6.79
C HIS A 159 3.02 -9.69 5.45
N VAL A 160 3.51 -8.82 4.57
CA VAL A 160 3.98 -9.19 3.25
C VAL A 160 5.50 -9.25 3.32
N ALA A 161 6.02 -10.44 3.58
CA ALA A 161 7.45 -10.68 3.42
C ALA A 161 7.74 -10.92 1.94
N HIS A 162 8.57 -10.04 1.36
CA HIS A 162 9.15 -10.25 0.05
C HIS A 162 10.44 -11.04 0.25
N GLY A 163 10.53 -12.24 -0.32
CA GLY A 163 11.70 -13.11 -0.22
C GLY A 163 11.75 -14.09 -1.39
N PRO A 164 12.90 -14.77 -1.59
CA PRO A 164 13.14 -15.63 -2.76
C PRO A 164 12.20 -16.84 -2.91
N GLY A 165 11.35 -17.12 -1.91
CA GLY A 165 10.30 -18.15 -1.96
C GLY A 165 8.92 -17.64 -2.40
N GLY A 166 8.79 -16.38 -2.80
CA GLY A 166 7.50 -15.73 -3.03
C GLY A 166 6.83 -15.26 -1.74
N TRP A 167 5.58 -14.84 -1.86
CA TRP A 167 4.79 -14.30 -0.76
C TRP A 167 4.64 -15.29 0.41
N THR A 168 5.12 -14.91 1.60
CA THR A 168 4.79 -15.61 2.85
C THR A 168 3.93 -14.71 3.72
N GLY A 169 2.61 -14.83 3.58
CA GLY A 169 1.66 -14.12 4.42
C GLY A 169 1.52 -14.81 5.78
N GLU A 170 2.20 -14.30 6.82
CA GLU A 170 1.89 -14.75 8.18
C GLU A 170 0.58 -14.10 8.61
N THR A 171 -0.52 -14.82 8.43
CA THR A 171 -1.85 -14.36 8.86
C THR A 171 -1.98 -14.61 10.35
N LYS A 172 -1.58 -13.64 11.18
CA LYS A 172 -1.90 -13.71 12.61
C LYS A 172 -3.38 -13.43 12.81
N ARG A 173 -4.19 -14.49 12.89
CA ARG A 173 -5.55 -14.45 13.46
C ARG A 173 -5.47 -14.27 14.98
N ASP A 174 -4.84 -13.20 15.45
CA ASP A 174 -4.77 -12.95 16.88
C ASP A 174 -6.16 -12.49 17.39
N ARG A 175 -6.76 -13.32 18.24
CA ARG A 175 -7.94 -13.02 19.10
C ARG A 175 -9.30 -12.72 18.44
N CYS A 176 -9.67 -13.36 17.35
CA CYS A 176 -11.11 -13.44 16.97
C CYS A 176 -11.90 -14.49 17.77
N ARG A 177 -11.46 -14.86 18.99
CA ARG A 177 -12.09 -15.93 19.82
C ARG A 177 -13.29 -15.46 20.66
N GLY A 178 -13.76 -14.22 20.54
CA GLY A 178 -14.84 -13.71 21.40
C GLY A 178 -15.80 -12.68 20.79
N LEU A 179 -15.71 -12.39 19.48
CA LEU A 179 -16.55 -11.38 18.84
C LEU A 179 -17.67 -12.06 18.04
N VAL A 180 -18.75 -12.43 18.73
CA VAL A 180 -19.93 -13.10 18.17
C VAL A 180 -20.98 -12.04 17.79
N GLY A 181 -20.89 -11.52 16.56
CA GLY A 181 -22.03 -10.98 15.82
C GLY A 181 -22.60 -12.08 14.89
N PRO A 182 -23.66 -11.83 14.08
CA PRO A 182 -24.25 -12.85 13.21
C PRO A 182 -23.15 -13.55 12.40
N VAL A 183 -22.95 -14.83 12.73
CA VAL A 183 -21.68 -15.55 12.59
C VAL A 183 -21.31 -15.85 11.13
N GLY A 184 -22.27 -15.72 10.20
CA GLY A 184 -22.04 -15.92 8.77
C GLY A 184 -21.14 -14.85 8.16
N THR A 185 -21.51 -13.57 8.27
CA THR A 185 -20.90 -12.51 7.44
C THR A 185 -19.47 -12.18 7.81
N ARG A 186 -19.09 -12.23 9.10
CA ARG A 186 -17.74 -11.84 9.55
C ARG A 186 -16.65 -12.88 9.25
N ARG A 187 -16.94 -14.17 9.46
CA ARG A 187 -15.97 -15.25 9.22
C ARG A 187 -15.79 -15.50 7.73
N GLU A 188 -16.89 -15.46 6.98
CA GLU A 188 -16.87 -15.56 5.52
C GLU A 188 -16.11 -14.36 4.93
N PHE A 189 -16.33 -13.15 5.44
CA PHE A 189 -15.58 -11.97 5.01
C PHE A 189 -14.07 -12.09 5.25
N VAL A 190 -13.65 -12.42 6.48
CA VAL A 190 -12.21 -12.56 6.76
C VAL A 190 -11.59 -13.66 5.90
N SER A 191 -12.33 -14.75 5.65
CA SER A 191 -11.86 -15.83 4.78
C SER A 191 -11.75 -15.38 3.32
N ALA A 192 -12.78 -14.72 2.78
CA ALA A 192 -12.77 -14.18 1.42
C ALA A 192 -11.69 -13.11 1.22
N LEU A 193 -11.39 -12.30 2.24
CA LEU A 193 -10.36 -11.27 2.17
C LEU A 193 -8.97 -11.88 2.28
N VAL A 194 -8.78 -12.88 3.14
CA VAL A 194 -7.55 -13.68 3.17
C VAL A 194 -7.36 -14.38 1.83
N GLU A 195 -8.38 -15.03 1.29
CA GLU A 195 -8.34 -15.68 -0.03
C GLU A 195 -8.01 -14.67 -1.14
N ALA A 196 -8.65 -13.51 -1.19
CA ALA A 196 -8.35 -12.48 -2.17
C ALA A 196 -6.93 -11.93 -2.03
N ALA A 197 -6.45 -11.74 -0.80
CA ALA A 197 -5.08 -11.33 -0.53
C ALA A 197 -4.08 -12.42 -0.93
N THR A 198 -4.38 -13.69 -0.65
CA THR A 198 -3.56 -14.86 -1.02
C THR A 198 -3.56 -15.10 -2.52
N GLU A 199 -4.69 -14.92 -3.21
CA GLU A 199 -4.79 -15.01 -4.66
C GLU A 199 -3.99 -13.89 -5.34
N ALA A 200 -4.16 -12.65 -4.87
CA ALA A 200 -3.40 -11.50 -5.34
C ALA A 200 -1.89 -11.70 -5.13
N ALA A 201 -1.51 -12.19 -3.95
CA ALA A 201 -0.14 -12.54 -3.60
C ALA A 201 0.45 -13.62 -4.53
N SER A 202 -0.33 -14.67 -4.83
CA SER A 202 0.10 -15.79 -5.68
C SER A 202 0.19 -15.41 -7.16
N ALA A 203 -0.57 -14.40 -7.60
CA ALA A 203 -0.53 -13.89 -8.97
C ALA A 203 0.74 -13.08 -9.28
N VAL A 204 1.40 -12.53 -8.24
CA VAL A 204 2.73 -11.91 -8.35
C VAL A 204 3.75 -13.05 -8.44
N ARG A 205 3.96 -13.56 -9.67
CA ARG A 205 4.92 -14.64 -9.92
C ARG A 205 6.32 -14.22 -9.47
N PRO A 206 7.10 -15.12 -8.83
CA PRO A 206 8.52 -14.87 -8.63
C PRO A 206 9.21 -14.64 -9.99
N PRO A 207 10.31 -13.86 -10.03
CA PRO A 207 11.03 -13.59 -11.26
C PRO A 207 11.43 -14.89 -11.94
N ALA A 208 11.15 -14.99 -13.24
CA ALA A 208 11.54 -16.13 -14.06
C ALA A 208 13.08 -16.17 -14.14
N GLY A 209 13.71 -17.09 -13.42
CA GLY A 209 15.18 -17.25 -13.45
C GLY A 209 15.82 -17.88 -12.22
N PHE A 210 15.13 -17.98 -11.09
CA PHE A 210 15.63 -18.71 -9.92
C PHE A 210 15.06 -20.13 -9.89
N ALA A 211 15.79 -21.09 -10.47
CA ALA A 211 15.65 -22.50 -10.15
C ALA A 211 16.62 -22.81 -9.00
N PHE A 212 16.13 -23.52 -7.97
CA PHE A 212 16.93 -24.01 -6.83
C PHE A 212 18.01 -24.99 -7.27
#